data_AF-A0A7W9T163-F1
#
_entry.id   AF-A0A7W9T163-F1
#
_cell.length_a   1.000
_cell.length_b   1.000
_cell.length_c   1.000
_cell.angle_alpha   90.00
_cell.angle_beta   90.00
_cell.angle_gamma   90.00
#
_symmetry.space_group_name_H-M   'P 1'
#
loop_
_entity.id
_entity.type
_entity.pdbx_description
1 polymer ?
#
loop_
_entity_poly.entity_id
_entity_poly.type
_entity_poly.pdbx_seq_one_letter_code
_entity_poly.pdbx_strand_id
1 'polypeptide(L)'
;MQQVIRACSAWLLGAVLLTGCQPSLEEKMQNPQQGDVYVVQFQPQGGTETRYFFYQLYRVTPDSVYLHPARTDAATADAALPDMFAQDKSLPYTRAEARELLQEQPGDVLHSRLVEVRR
;
A
#
# COMPACT_ATOMS: atom_id res chain seq x y z
N MET A 1 56.97 -1.83 37.21
CA MET A 1 57.36 -1.14 35.96
C MET A 1 56.05 -0.80 35.25
N GLN A 2 55.66 0.47 35.06
CA GLN A 2 56.07 1.36 33.95
C GLN A 2 55.79 0.72 32.57
N GLN A 3 55.24 1.36 31.53
CA GLN A 3 54.72 2.71 31.23
C GLN A 3 53.95 2.62 29.86
N VAL A 4 53.13 3.55 29.34
CA VAL A 4 52.68 4.92 29.70
C VAL A 4 51.25 5.17 29.13
N ILE A 5 50.64 6.33 29.42
CA ILE A 5 49.32 6.80 28.90
C ILE A 5 49.45 7.34 27.46
N ARG A 6 48.46 7.12 26.58
CA ARG A 6 48.08 8.15 25.59
C ARG A 6 46.60 8.11 25.21
N ALA A 7 46.01 9.30 25.16
CA ALA A 7 44.58 9.55 24.99
C ALA A 7 44.20 9.88 23.53
N CYS A 8 42.97 10.36 23.38
CA CYS A 8 42.39 11.08 22.26
C CYS A 8 41.76 10.25 21.12
N SER A 9 40.42 10.36 21.11
CA SER A 9 39.70 10.95 19.97
C SER A 9 39.70 10.18 18.66
N ALA A 10 38.85 9.16 18.63
CA ALA A 10 38.00 8.93 17.47
C ALA A 10 36.58 8.60 17.94
N TRP A 11 35.78 9.64 18.24
CA TRP A 11 34.33 9.53 18.09
C TRP A 11 34.08 9.38 16.59
N LEU A 12 34.22 8.16 16.08
CA LEU A 12 33.75 7.80 14.74
C LEU A 12 32.23 7.92 14.80
N LEU A 13 31.76 9.05 14.28
CA LEU A 13 30.36 9.37 14.07
C LEU A 13 29.69 8.19 13.37
N GLY A 14 28.97 7.39 14.16
CA GLY A 14 28.06 6.36 13.67
C GLY A 14 26.85 7.01 13.01
N ALA A 15 27.09 7.72 11.90
CA ALA A 15 26.07 8.18 10.98
C ALA A 15 25.53 6.96 10.23
N VAL A 16 24.83 6.09 10.96
CA VAL A 16 23.89 5.14 10.37
C VAL A 16 22.85 6.01 9.69
N LEU A 17 22.99 6.15 8.37
CA LEU A 17 21.96 6.73 7.52
C LEU A 17 20.76 5.80 7.62
N LEU A 18 19.85 6.14 8.54
CA LEU A 18 18.48 5.64 8.57
C LEU A 18 17.73 6.25 7.39
N THR A 19 18.18 5.96 6.16
CA THR A 19 17.33 5.99 4.98
C THR A 19 16.25 4.97 5.23
N GLY A 20 15.12 5.41 5.79
CA GLY A 20 13.99 4.54 6.08
C GLY A 20 13.53 3.89 4.78
N CYS A 21 13.80 2.60 4.63
CA CYS A 21 13.25 1.81 3.54
C CYS A 21 11.73 1.80 3.69
N GLN A 22 11.05 2.67 2.94
CA GLN A 22 9.61 2.54 2.76
C GLN A 22 9.37 1.23 1.99
N PRO A 23 8.49 0.35 2.47
CA PRO A 23 8.27 -0.93 1.81
C PRO A 23 7.66 -0.73 0.42
N SER A 24 8.05 -1.58 -0.53
CA SER A 24 7.52 -1.58 -1.89
C SER A 24 6.01 -1.87 -1.91
N LEU A 25 5.36 -1.64 -3.05
CA LEU A 25 3.94 -1.97 -3.21
C LEU A 25 3.69 -3.48 -2.99
N GLU A 26 4.57 -4.31 -3.55
CA GLU A 26 4.57 -5.76 -3.42
C GLU A 26 4.81 -6.20 -1.96
N GLU A 27 5.73 -5.56 -1.25
CA GLU A 27 5.99 -5.84 0.17
C GLU A 27 4.80 -5.45 1.06
N LYS A 28 4.15 -4.31 0.79
CA LYS A 28 2.90 -3.92 1.47
C LYS A 28 1.79 -4.93 1.19
N MET A 29 1.66 -5.43 -0.03
CA MET A 29 0.69 -6.47 -0.40
C MET A 29 1.02 -7.86 0.16
N GLN A 30 2.29 -8.16 0.40
CA GLN A 30 2.72 -9.37 1.12
C GLN A 30 2.50 -9.27 2.63
N ASN A 31 2.51 -8.06 3.19
CA ASN A 31 2.25 -7.80 4.61
C ASN A 31 1.15 -6.73 4.81
N PRO A 32 -0.10 -7.03 4.43
CA PRO A 32 -1.22 -6.11 4.55
C PRO A 32 -1.57 -5.90 6.02
N GLN A 33 -1.92 -4.66 6.36
CA GLN A 33 -2.30 -4.24 7.71
C GLN A 33 -3.73 -3.73 7.72
N GLN A 34 -4.45 -3.97 8.81
CA GLN A 34 -5.77 -3.37 9.01
C GLN A 34 -5.62 -1.84 9.06
N GLY A 35 -6.42 -1.14 8.27
CA GLY A 35 -6.35 0.30 8.06
C GLY A 35 -5.67 0.72 6.76
N ASP A 36 -4.86 -0.15 6.14
CA ASP A 36 -4.25 0.10 4.83
C ASP A 36 -5.32 0.51 3.80
N VAL A 37 -5.04 1.51 2.97
CA VAL A 37 -5.92 1.91 1.86
C VAL A 37 -5.26 1.56 0.54
N TYR A 38 -5.91 0.67 -0.20
CA TYR A 38 -5.52 0.28 -1.54
C TYR A 38 -6.06 1.32 -2.54
N VAL A 39 -5.18 1.94 -3.32
CA VAL A 39 -5.52 2.89 -4.38
C VAL A 39 -5.46 2.15 -5.70
N VAL A 40 -6.63 1.88 -6.28
CA VAL A 40 -6.78 1.17 -7.55
C VAL A 40 -7.07 2.20 -8.64
N GLN A 41 -6.17 2.34 -9.60
CA GLN A 41 -6.50 3.07 -10.83
C GLN A 41 -7.40 2.21 -11.71
N PHE A 42 -8.25 2.85 -12.52
CA PHE A 42 -9.04 2.23 -13.58
C PHE A 42 -9.38 3.28 -14.65
N GLN A 43 -9.90 2.84 -15.78
CA GLN A 43 -10.46 3.68 -16.84
C GLN A 43 -11.95 3.34 -16.98
N PRO A 44 -12.89 4.29 -16.76
CA PRO A 44 -14.32 4.05 -16.94
C PRO A 44 -14.64 3.63 -18.38
N GLN A 45 -15.55 2.67 -18.54
CA GLN A 45 -15.96 2.19 -19.87
C GLN A 45 -16.46 3.34 -20.76
N GLY A 46 -15.86 3.50 -21.94
CA GLY A 46 -16.18 4.57 -22.89
C GLY A 46 -15.47 5.91 -22.62
N GLY A 47 -14.66 6.00 -21.56
CA GLY A 47 -13.76 7.12 -21.31
C GLY A 47 -12.30 6.78 -21.61
N THR A 48 -11.46 7.82 -21.67
CA THR A 48 -9.98 7.70 -21.73
C THR A 48 -9.30 8.24 -20.47
N GLU A 49 -10.08 8.77 -19.52
CA GLU A 49 -9.58 9.33 -18.28
C GLU A 49 -9.27 8.23 -17.26
N THR A 50 -8.09 8.29 -16.64
CA THR A 50 -7.77 7.47 -15.47
C THR A 50 -8.47 8.02 -14.24
N ARG A 51 -9.12 7.13 -13.49
CA ARG A 51 -9.85 7.40 -12.24
C ARG A 51 -9.33 6.47 -11.14
N TYR A 52 -9.63 6.78 -9.90
CA TYR A 52 -9.09 6.05 -8.74
C TYR A 52 -10.20 5.64 -7.77
N PHE A 53 -10.32 4.34 -7.49
CA PHE A 53 -11.11 3.83 -6.38
C PHE A 53 -10.21 3.51 -5.19
N PHE A 54 -10.78 3.70 -3.99
CA PHE A 54 -10.10 3.42 -2.73
C PHE A 54 -10.79 2.26 -2.03
N TYR A 55 -9.99 1.33 -1.52
CA TYR A 55 -10.48 0.21 -0.72
C TYR A 55 -9.74 0.18 0.61
N GLN A 56 -10.46 0.40 1.72
CA GLN A 56 -9.87 0.29 3.05
C GLN A 56 -9.86 -1.16 3.50
N LEU A 57 -8.71 -1.65 3.96
CA LEU A 57 -8.55 -3.00 4.48
C LEU A 57 -9.06 -3.06 5.93
N TYR A 58 -10.21 -3.70 6.11
CA TYR A 58 -10.89 -3.80 7.39
C TYR A 58 -10.41 -4.98 8.25
N ARG A 59 -10.04 -6.10 7.61
CA ARG A 59 -9.61 -7.31 8.32
C ARG A 59 -8.62 -8.11 7.48
N VAL A 60 -7.60 -8.66 8.13
CA VAL A 60 -6.65 -9.62 7.57
C VAL A 60 -6.89 -10.98 8.22
N THR A 61 -6.83 -12.05 7.44
CA THR A 61 -6.72 -13.45 7.90
C THR A 61 -5.47 -14.10 7.26
N PRO A 62 -5.08 -15.34 7.65
CA PRO A 62 -3.91 -16.00 7.07
C PRO A 62 -4.03 -16.22 5.54
N ASP A 63 -5.25 -16.35 5.05
CA ASP A 63 -5.63 -16.73 3.69
C ASP A 63 -6.30 -15.60 2.88
N SER A 64 -6.94 -14.63 3.56
CA SER A 64 -7.82 -13.63 2.95
C SER A 64 -7.62 -12.21 3.52
N VAL A 65 -8.14 -11.22 2.80
CA VAL A 65 -8.31 -9.83 3.22
C VAL A 65 -9.75 -9.38 2.96
N TYR A 66 -10.25 -8.48 3.79
CA TYR A 66 -11.61 -7.93 3.67
C TYR A 66 -11.52 -6.44 3.40
N LEU A 67 -12.04 -6.03 2.24
CA LEU A 67 -11.94 -4.66 1.73
C LEU A 67 -13.29 -3.94 1.83
N HIS A 68 -13.30 -2.71 2.32
CA HIS A 68 -14.44 -1.79 2.22
C HIS A 68 -14.20 -0.84 1.05
N PRO A 69 -15.05 -0.85 0.00
CA PRO A 69 -14.97 0.16 -1.05
C PRO A 69 -15.34 1.56 -0.54
N ALA A 70 -14.72 2.57 -1.13
CA ALA A 70 -15.19 3.94 -1.09
C ALA A 70 -16.51 4.10 -1.85
N ARG A 71 -17.33 5.07 -1.45
CA ARG A 71 -18.62 5.37 -2.10
C ARG A 71 -18.49 6.07 -3.45
N THR A 72 -17.35 6.73 -3.68
CA THR A 72 -17.04 7.48 -4.91
C THR A 72 -15.59 7.25 -5.31
N ASP A 73 -15.32 7.39 -6.60
CA ASP A 73 -13.97 7.47 -7.14
C ASP A 73 -13.40 8.90 -7.01
N ALA A 74 -12.12 9.07 -7.35
CA ALA A 74 -11.45 10.36 -7.47
C ALA A 74 -10.70 10.52 -8.79
N ALA A 75 -10.39 11.77 -9.14
CA ALA A 75 -9.60 12.12 -10.32
C ALA A 75 -8.08 11.95 -10.12
N THR A 76 -7.60 11.84 -8.88
CA THR A 76 -6.16 11.75 -8.58
C THR A 76 -5.85 10.67 -7.54
N ALA A 77 -4.66 10.07 -7.67
CA ALA A 77 -4.19 8.99 -6.80
C ALA A 77 -3.90 9.44 -5.36
N ASP A 78 -3.75 10.75 -5.11
CA ASP A 78 -3.41 11.39 -3.83
C ASP A 78 -4.63 12.03 -3.13
N ALA A 79 -5.83 11.94 -3.72
CA ALA A 79 -7.05 12.53 -3.18
C ALA A 79 -7.35 12.12 -1.72
N ALA A 80 -8.00 13.02 -0.99
CA ALA A 80 -8.52 12.74 0.35
C ALA A 80 -9.45 11.53 0.32
N LEU A 81 -9.37 10.69 1.36
CA LEU A 81 -10.11 9.42 1.42
C LEU A 81 -11.63 9.69 1.42
N PRO A 82 -12.40 9.19 0.44
CA PRO A 82 -13.85 9.36 0.44
C PRO A 82 -14.52 8.55 1.55
N ASP A 83 -15.80 8.85 1.82
CA ASP A 83 -16.62 8.03 2.72
C ASP A 83 -16.63 6.56 2.27
N MET A 84 -16.40 5.65 3.20
CA MET A 84 -16.46 4.21 2.96
C MET A 84 -17.90 3.68 3.04
N PHE A 85 -18.13 2.53 2.43
CA PHE A 85 -19.29 1.71 2.77
C PHE A 85 -19.15 1.09 4.17
N ALA A 86 -20.27 0.72 4.78
CA ALA A 86 -20.30 0.09 6.11
C ALA A 86 -19.82 -1.37 6.05
N GLN A 87 -19.57 -1.97 7.23
CA GLN A 87 -18.95 -3.29 7.38
C GLN A 87 -19.73 -4.43 6.70
N ASP A 88 -21.04 -4.27 6.48
CA ASP A 88 -21.90 -5.23 5.79
C ASP A 88 -21.65 -5.29 4.27
N LYS A 89 -20.81 -4.39 3.73
CA LYS A 89 -20.37 -4.35 2.32
C LYS A 89 -18.92 -4.80 2.13
N SER A 90 -18.35 -5.54 3.08
CA SER A 90 -16.98 -6.06 2.94
C SER A 90 -16.87 -7.03 1.76
N LEU A 91 -15.93 -6.75 0.86
CA LEU A 91 -15.54 -7.64 -0.24
C LEU A 91 -14.41 -8.56 0.26
N PRO A 92 -14.63 -9.89 0.38
CA PRO A 92 -13.57 -10.82 0.67
C PRO A 92 -12.73 -11.08 -0.59
N TYR A 93 -11.40 -11.04 -0.43
CA TYR A 93 -10.44 -11.48 -1.44
C TYR A 93 -9.47 -12.45 -0.76
N THR A 94 -9.13 -13.56 -1.41
CA THR A 94 -7.94 -14.32 -1.01
C THR A 94 -6.69 -13.48 -1.18
N ARG A 95 -5.61 -13.83 -0.47
CA ARG A 95 -4.30 -13.21 -0.65
C ARG A 95 -3.67 -13.52 -2.02
N ALA A 96 -4.25 -14.44 -2.80
CA ALA A 96 -3.88 -14.63 -4.21
C ALA A 96 -4.55 -13.55 -5.06
N GLU A 97 -5.89 -13.49 -5.07
CA GLU A 97 -6.69 -12.51 -5.85
C GLU A 97 -6.31 -11.07 -5.51
N ALA A 98 -6.06 -10.76 -4.22
CA ALA A 98 -5.58 -9.43 -3.84
C ALA A 98 -4.25 -9.06 -4.52
N ARG A 99 -3.31 -10.00 -4.68
CA ARG A 99 -2.04 -9.77 -5.37
C ARG A 99 -2.19 -9.68 -6.89
N GLU A 100 -3.25 -10.25 -7.47
CA GLU A 100 -3.53 -10.09 -8.90
C GLU A 100 -3.77 -8.61 -9.27
N LEU A 101 -4.24 -7.79 -8.32
CA LEU A 101 -4.38 -6.34 -8.51
C LEU A 101 -3.04 -5.62 -8.78
N LEU A 102 -1.88 -6.20 -8.47
CA LEU A 102 -0.57 -5.59 -8.75
C LEU A 102 -0.29 -5.41 -10.26
N GLN A 103 -1.01 -6.15 -11.11
CA GLN A 103 -0.88 -6.10 -12.55
C GLN A 103 -2.25 -5.98 -13.22
N GLU A 104 -2.29 -5.30 -14.36
CA GLU A 104 -3.48 -5.28 -15.21
C GLU A 104 -3.77 -6.69 -15.74
N GLN A 105 -5.03 -7.13 -15.65
CA GLN A 105 -5.40 -8.49 -16.04
C GLN A 105 -5.78 -8.55 -17.54
N PRO A 106 -5.31 -9.57 -18.29
CA PRO A 106 -5.69 -9.75 -19.69
C PRO A 106 -7.21 -9.85 -19.86
N GLY A 107 -7.81 -8.87 -20.54
CA GLY A 107 -9.25 -8.80 -20.76
C GLY A 107 -10.04 -8.01 -19.72
N ASP A 108 -9.40 -7.38 -18.73
CA ASP A 108 -10.06 -6.36 -17.92
C ASP A 108 -10.33 -5.10 -18.76
N VAL A 109 -11.61 -4.89 -19.08
CA VAL A 109 -12.09 -3.73 -19.87
C VAL A 109 -11.95 -2.39 -19.15
N LEU A 110 -11.65 -2.39 -17.85
CA LEU A 110 -11.43 -1.18 -17.05
C LEU A 110 -9.94 -0.88 -16.81
N HIS A 111 -9.00 -1.70 -17.33
CA HIS A 111 -7.56 -1.51 -17.15
C HIS A 111 -7.15 -1.27 -15.69
N SER A 112 -7.74 -2.06 -14.78
CA SER A 112 -7.64 -1.87 -13.34
C SER A 112 -6.28 -2.35 -12.83
N ARG A 113 -5.62 -1.55 -12.00
CA ARG A 113 -4.45 -1.99 -11.22
C ARG A 113 -4.30 -1.20 -9.94
N LEU A 114 -3.79 -1.86 -8.91
CA LEU A 114 -3.29 -1.23 -7.70
C LEU A 114 -2.04 -0.41 -8.03
N VAL A 115 -2.02 0.86 -7.61
CA VAL A 115 -0.86 1.76 -7.79
C VAL A 115 -0.21 2.18 -6.49
N GLU A 116 -0.96 2.14 -5.39
CA GLU A 116 -0.47 2.52 -4.07
C GLU A 116 -1.18 1.73 -2.98
N VAL A 117 -0.46 1.42 -1.90
CA VAL A 117 -1.05 1.12 -0.59
C VAL A 117 -0.61 2.21 0.38
N ARG A 118 -1.57 3.02 0.84
CA ARG A 118 -1.38 4.06 1.86
C ARG A 118 -1.50 3.42 3.25
N ARG A 119 -0.68 3.87 4.19
CA ARG A 119 -0.56 3.39 5.56
C ARG A 119 -0.23 4.55 6.48
#